data_AF-K7Z9T0-F1
#
_entry.id   AF-K7Z9T0-F1
#
_cell.length_a   1.000
_cell.length_b   1.000
_cell.length_c   1.000
_cell.angle_alpha   90.00
_cell.angle_beta   90.00
_cell.angle_gamma   90.00
#
_symmetry.space_group_name_H-M   'P 1'
#
loop_
_entity.id
_entity.type
_entity.pdbx_description
1 polymer ?
#
loop_
_entity_poly.entity_id
_entity_poly.type
_entity_poly.pdbx_seq_one_letter_code
_entity_poly.pdbx_strand_id
1 'polypeptide(L)'
;MKNVFAMIALLISASAASAHTADTSWEVLMADTNLKIDAPVVFMGHAVDYTFVCADGQMLRTKKAVAQRETIFIGKNRSKEVITGYKYLYTPIKYTRTVSDCKYIGKNREVCTDKVVSGTYPLTVNVKVSKKMSSRNDTYKFLFNKALTVPSCH
;
A
#
# COMPACT_ATOMS: atom_id res chain seq x y z
N MET A 1 15.89 -57.72 10.82
CA MET A 1 15.98 -56.69 11.87
C MET A 1 15.61 -55.36 11.19
N LYS A 2 14.34 -55.00 11.02
CA LYS A 2 13.41 -54.39 11.99
C LYS A 2 14.07 -53.29 12.86
N ASN A 3 13.53 -52.08 12.71
CA ASN A 3 13.54 -50.90 13.60
C ASN A 3 14.54 -49.80 13.19
N VAL A 4 14.20 -48.51 13.06
CA VAL A 4 12.97 -47.73 13.33
C VAL A 4 13.13 -46.38 12.60
N PHE A 5 12.03 -45.86 12.05
CA PHE A 5 11.87 -44.51 11.53
C PHE A 5 12.01 -43.45 12.63
N ALA A 6 12.62 -42.30 12.34
CA ALA A 6 12.29 -41.04 13.04
C ALA A 6 12.58 -39.83 12.13
N MET A 7 11.66 -39.58 11.20
CA MET A 7 11.54 -38.31 10.51
C MET A 7 10.91 -37.33 11.51
N ILE A 8 11.68 -36.42 12.10
CA ILE A 8 11.15 -35.37 12.98
C ILE A 8 10.50 -34.31 12.07
N ALA A 9 9.21 -34.49 11.82
CA ALA A 9 8.34 -33.44 11.36
C ALA A 9 8.16 -32.44 12.50
N LEU A 10 8.87 -31.31 12.44
CA LEU A 10 8.57 -30.13 13.25
C LEU A 10 7.33 -29.43 12.68
N LEU A 11 6.18 -30.09 12.83
CA LEU A 11 4.88 -29.44 12.79
C LEU A 11 4.75 -28.63 14.08
N ILE A 12 5.17 -27.36 14.04
CA ILE A 12 4.76 -26.39 15.04
C ILE A 12 3.30 -26.03 14.73
N SER A 13 2.40 -26.94 15.10
CA SER A 13 0.97 -26.68 15.25
C SER A 13 0.77 -25.97 16.59
N ALA A 14 1.39 -24.81 16.78
CA ALA A 14 1.03 -23.91 17.84
C ALA A 14 -0.15 -23.08 17.34
N SER A 15 -1.37 -23.63 17.46
CA SER A 15 -2.59 -22.82 17.55
C SER A 15 -2.63 -22.11 18.90
N ALA A 16 -1.58 -21.33 19.20
CA ALA A 16 -1.74 -20.22 20.10
C ALA A 16 -2.68 -19.25 19.39
N ALA A 17 -3.81 -18.93 20.00
CA ALA A 17 -4.50 -17.68 19.71
C ALA A 17 -3.58 -16.53 20.17
N SER A 18 -2.43 -16.36 19.51
CA SER A 18 -1.55 -15.24 19.76
C SER A 18 -2.29 -14.02 19.25
N ALA A 19 -2.73 -13.16 20.17
CA ALA A 19 -3.08 -11.80 19.79
C ALA A 19 -1.90 -11.23 18.99
N HIS A 20 -2.16 -10.76 17.77
CA HIS A 20 -1.14 -10.10 16.96
C HIS A 20 -0.43 -9.03 17.77
N THR A 21 0.90 -8.99 17.70
CA THR A 21 1.71 -7.98 18.37
C THR A 21 2.60 -7.25 17.36
N ALA A 22 3.28 -6.20 17.82
CA ALA A 22 4.26 -5.49 17.00
C ALA A 22 5.41 -6.37 16.51
N ASP A 23 5.62 -7.56 17.09
CA ASP A 23 6.67 -8.50 16.69
C ASP A 23 6.19 -9.49 15.61
N THR A 24 4.88 -9.67 15.43
CA THR A 24 4.31 -10.52 14.37
C THR A 24 4.81 -10.09 12.99
N SER A 25 5.21 -11.04 12.14
CA SER A 25 5.80 -10.72 10.83
C SER A 25 4.80 -10.06 9.89
N TRP A 26 5.28 -9.26 8.94
CA TRP A 26 4.40 -8.59 7.97
C TRP A 26 3.66 -9.57 7.08
N GLU A 27 4.26 -10.71 6.75
CA GLU A 27 3.64 -11.78 5.96
C GLU A 27 2.40 -12.33 6.67
N VAL A 28 2.50 -12.57 7.99
CA VAL A 28 1.37 -13.05 8.80
C VAL A 28 0.31 -11.96 8.93
N LEU A 29 0.70 -10.70 9.18
CA LEU A 29 -0.24 -9.59 9.34
C LEU A 29 -1.00 -9.27 8.03
N MET A 30 -0.32 -9.29 6.88
CA MET A 30 -0.92 -9.00 5.58
C MET A 30 -1.80 -10.16 5.06
N ALA A 31 -1.60 -11.37 5.55
CA ALA A 31 -2.43 -12.53 5.21
C ALA A 31 -3.76 -12.58 6.01
N ASP A 32 -3.86 -11.88 7.15
CA ASP A 32 -5.07 -11.89 7.99
C ASP A 32 -6.10 -10.86 7.51
N THR A 33 -7.21 -11.37 6.96
CA THR A 33 -8.33 -10.56 6.45
C THR A 33 -9.15 -9.88 7.55
N ASN A 34 -8.93 -10.22 8.82
CA ASN A 34 -9.53 -9.54 9.97
C ASN A 34 -8.70 -8.33 10.41
N LEU A 35 -7.53 -8.10 9.83
CA LEU A 35 -6.72 -6.92 10.10
C LEU A 35 -6.92 -5.87 9.01
N LYS A 36 -6.92 -4.62 9.45
CA LYS A 36 -6.74 -3.44 8.60
C LYS A 36 -5.31 -2.95 8.80
N ILE A 37 -4.56 -2.97 7.70
CA ILE A 37 -3.22 -2.40 7.58
C ILE A 37 -3.38 -1.04 6.92
N ASP A 38 -3.13 0.02 7.68
CA ASP A 38 -3.28 1.40 7.22
C ASP A 38 -1.90 2.02 7.10
N ALA A 39 -1.28 1.81 5.94
CA ALA A 39 0.05 2.33 5.64
C ALA A 39 -0.07 3.68 4.94
N PRO A 40 0.98 4.54 5.05
CA PRO A 40 1.03 5.76 4.26
C PRO A 40 0.98 5.49 2.75
N VAL A 41 0.86 6.55 1.97
CA VAL A 41 0.83 6.47 0.50
C VAL A 41 2.05 7.11 -0.14
N VAL A 42 2.52 6.49 -1.22
CA VAL A 42 3.48 7.01 -2.19
C VAL A 42 2.70 7.54 -3.38
N PHE A 43 3.09 8.71 -3.91
CA PHE A 43 2.47 9.24 -5.11
C PHE A 43 3.31 8.90 -6.35
N MET A 44 2.73 8.13 -7.25
CA MET A 44 3.38 7.61 -8.46
C MET A 44 2.54 7.94 -9.71
N GLY A 45 1.96 9.14 -9.75
CA GLY A 45 0.83 9.49 -10.63
C GLY A 45 -0.52 9.03 -10.08
N HIS A 46 -0.51 8.02 -9.22
CA HIS A 46 -1.63 7.56 -8.39
C HIS A 46 -1.17 7.43 -6.94
N ALA A 47 -2.12 7.47 -5.99
CA ALA A 47 -1.83 7.14 -4.60
C ALA A 47 -1.68 5.61 -4.46
N VAL A 48 -0.50 5.17 -4.04
CA VAL A 48 -0.14 3.76 -3.89
C VAL A 48 0.29 3.52 -2.45
N ASP A 49 -0.29 2.52 -1.81
CA ASP A 49 0.04 2.15 -0.43
C ASP A 49 1.48 1.60 -0.31
N TYR A 50 2.21 1.96 0.76
CA TYR A 50 3.59 1.49 1.00
C TYR A 50 3.73 -0.05 1.07
N THR A 51 2.67 -0.78 1.42
CA THR A 51 2.66 -2.25 1.39
C THR A 51 2.76 -2.82 -0.03
N PHE A 52 2.47 -2.01 -1.05
CA PHE A 52 2.48 -2.40 -2.45
C PHE A 52 3.66 -1.85 -3.25
N VAL A 53 4.67 -1.26 -2.60
CA VAL A 53 5.89 -0.75 -3.26
C VAL A 53 7.13 -1.57 -2.88
N CYS A 54 8.13 -1.55 -3.77
CA CYS A 54 9.48 -2.06 -3.55
C CYS A 54 10.50 -1.04 -4.04
N ALA A 55 11.74 -1.13 -3.55
CA ALA A 55 12.87 -0.29 -3.95
C ALA A 55 13.60 -0.90 -5.15
N ASP A 56 13.72 -0.11 -6.21
CA ASP A 56 14.39 -0.45 -7.47
C ASP A 56 15.50 0.59 -7.73
N GLY A 57 16.69 0.34 -7.18
CA GLY A 57 17.78 1.32 -7.17
C GLY A 57 17.39 2.62 -6.46
N GLN A 58 17.34 3.73 -7.19
CA GLN A 58 16.94 5.06 -6.68
C GLN A 58 15.44 5.35 -6.83
N MET A 59 14.66 4.37 -7.28
CA MET A 59 13.23 4.48 -7.53
C MET A 59 12.44 3.63 -6.53
N LEU A 60 11.23 4.06 -6.23
CA LEU A 60 10.17 3.17 -5.75
C LEU A 60 9.39 2.67 -6.98
N ARG A 61 9.04 1.38 -6.96
CA ARG A 61 8.26 0.69 -7.98
C ARG A 61 7.08 -0.04 -7.33
N THR A 62 5.94 -0.16 -8.02
CA THR A 62 4.88 -1.07 -7.56
C THR A 62 5.37 -2.53 -7.56
N LYS A 63 4.93 -3.36 -6.60
CA LYS A 63 5.30 -4.78 -6.54
C LYS A 63 4.73 -5.59 -7.71
N LYS A 64 3.60 -5.16 -8.27
CA LYS A 64 2.99 -5.74 -9.48
C LYS A 64 2.57 -4.63 -10.44
N ALA A 65 2.36 -4.99 -11.69
CA ALA A 65 1.81 -4.07 -12.68
C ALA A 65 0.37 -3.69 -12.32
N VAL A 66 0.05 -2.40 -12.42
CA VAL A 66 -1.29 -1.87 -12.17
C VAL A 66 -2.03 -1.65 -13.48
N ALA A 67 -3.35 -1.86 -13.46
CA ALA A 67 -4.20 -1.64 -14.62
C ALA A 67 -4.18 -0.16 -15.03
N GLN A 68 -3.93 0.08 -16.30
CA GLN A 68 -4.12 1.37 -16.96
C GLN A 68 -5.56 1.43 -17.44
N ARG A 69 -6.27 2.51 -17.10
CA ARG A 69 -7.68 2.69 -17.44
C ARG A 69 -7.84 3.94 -18.28
N GLU A 70 -8.66 3.83 -19.31
CA GLU A 70 -9.08 4.96 -20.11
C GLU A 70 -10.60 5.02 -20.13
N THR A 71 -11.13 6.24 -20.15
CA THR A 71 -12.55 6.50 -20.28
C THR A 71 -12.89 6.62 -21.76
N ILE A 72 -13.56 5.61 -22.31
CA ILE A 72 -14.09 5.66 -23.68
C ILE A 72 -15.53 6.19 -23.66
N PHE A 73 -15.89 7.01 -24.64
CA PHE A 73 -17.24 7.53 -24.81
C PHE A 73 -18.04 6.65 -25.77
N ILE A 74 -19.22 6.21 -25.34
CA ILE A 74 -20.16 5.39 -26.10
C ILE A 74 -21.38 6.27 -26.43
N GLY A 75 -21.36 6.89 -27.60
CA GLY A 75 -22.36 7.88 -27.99
C GLY A 75 -22.21 9.20 -27.23
N LYS A 76 -23.28 10.01 -27.16
CA LYS A 76 -23.19 11.40 -26.66
C LYS A 76 -23.03 11.53 -25.14
N ASN A 77 -23.59 10.62 -24.34
CA ASN A 77 -23.72 10.80 -22.87
C ASN A 77 -23.37 9.54 -22.05
N ARG A 78 -22.67 8.56 -22.63
CA ARG A 78 -22.22 7.39 -21.87
C ARG A 78 -20.72 7.30 -21.97
N SER A 79 -20.08 7.00 -20.87
CA SER A 79 -18.69 6.63 -20.85
C SER A 79 -18.51 5.31 -20.13
N LYS A 80 -17.44 4.62 -20.47
CA LYS A 80 -17.03 3.39 -19.80
C LYS A 80 -15.54 3.43 -19.58
N GLU A 81 -15.10 3.08 -18.38
CA GLU A 81 -13.69 2.78 -18.15
C GLU A 81 -13.35 1.41 -18.72
N VAL A 82 -12.32 1.38 -19.56
CA VAL A 82 -11.76 0.15 -20.12
C VAL A 82 -10.30 0.03 -19.69
N ILE A 83 -9.87 -1.21 -19.40
CA ILE A 83 -8.47 -1.49 -19.11
C ILE A 83 -7.72 -1.56 -20.43
N THR A 84 -6.74 -0.66 -20.61
CA THR A 84 -5.95 -0.57 -21.85
C THR A 84 -4.59 -1.24 -21.74
N GLY A 85 -4.17 -1.62 -20.53
CA GLY A 85 -2.95 -2.38 -20.31
C GLY A 85 -2.58 -2.48 -18.85
N TYR A 86 -1.39 -3.00 -18.58
CA TYR A 86 -0.82 -3.10 -17.24
C TYR A 86 0.60 -2.58 -17.27
N LYS A 87 0.96 -1.73 -16.30
CA LYS A 87 2.29 -1.12 -16.21
C LYS A 87 2.75 -1.09 -14.76
N TYR A 88 4.04 -1.29 -14.52
CA TYR A 88 4.63 -0.94 -13.23
C TYR A 88 4.66 0.59 -13.10
N LEU A 89 4.27 1.11 -11.94
CA LEU A 89 4.44 2.55 -11.66
C LEU A 89 5.79 2.77 -11.01
N TYR A 90 6.39 3.93 -11.29
CA TYR A 90 7.68 4.34 -10.75
C TYR A 90 7.60 5.76 -10.21
N THR A 91 8.34 6.03 -9.14
CA THR A 91 8.60 7.39 -8.66
C THR A 91 9.99 7.43 -8.02
N PRO A 92 10.79 8.50 -8.20
CA PRO A 92 12.08 8.57 -7.56
C PRO A 92 11.94 8.67 -6.04
N ILE A 93 12.83 8.01 -5.29
CA ILE A 93 12.85 8.11 -3.82
C ILE A 93 13.05 9.57 -3.41
N LYS A 94 13.95 10.28 -4.08
CA LYS A 94 14.10 11.73 -3.97
C LYS A 94 13.33 12.40 -5.11
N TYR A 95 12.20 13.00 -4.81
CA TYR A 95 11.33 13.58 -5.84
C TYR A 95 11.43 15.09 -5.89
N THR A 96 11.20 15.62 -7.08
CA THR A 96 10.84 17.01 -7.34
C THR A 96 9.68 16.99 -8.31
N ARG A 97 8.59 17.69 -7.98
CA ARG A 97 7.39 17.74 -8.83
C ARG A 97 6.73 19.09 -8.75
N THR A 98 6.02 19.46 -9.80
CA THR A 98 5.14 20.62 -9.80
C THR A 98 3.77 20.22 -9.27
N VAL A 99 3.25 20.99 -8.33
CA VAL A 99 1.88 20.86 -7.81
C VAL A 99 1.15 22.18 -7.99
N SER A 100 -0.14 22.11 -8.26
CA SER A 100 -1.00 23.29 -8.31
C SER A 100 -1.38 23.69 -6.88
N ASP A 101 -0.99 24.89 -6.46
CA ASP A 101 -1.41 25.49 -5.18
C ASP A 101 -2.54 26.49 -5.49
N CYS A 102 -3.77 26.09 -5.17
CA CYS A 102 -4.98 26.88 -5.42
C CYS A 102 -5.44 27.60 -4.17
N LYS A 103 -5.65 28.91 -4.28
CA LYS A 103 -6.13 29.76 -3.20
C LYS A 103 -7.35 30.54 -3.64
N TYR A 104 -8.33 30.64 -2.76
CA TYR A 104 -9.47 31.53 -2.96
C TYR A 104 -9.05 32.97 -2.68
N ILE A 105 -9.25 33.84 -3.67
CA ILE A 105 -9.09 35.28 -3.55
C ILE A 105 -10.49 35.91 -3.58
N GLY A 106 -10.92 36.46 -2.45
CA GLY A 106 -12.29 36.97 -2.30
C GLY A 106 -13.33 35.85 -2.19
N LYS A 107 -14.58 36.11 -2.60
CA LYS A 107 -15.71 35.19 -2.36
C LYS A 107 -15.83 34.04 -3.37
N ASN A 108 -15.44 34.22 -4.64
CA ASN A 108 -15.77 33.28 -5.73
C ASN A 108 -14.66 33.06 -6.76
N ARG A 109 -13.40 33.47 -6.51
CA ARG A 109 -12.30 33.28 -7.47
C ARG A 109 -11.23 32.39 -6.87
N GLU A 110 -11.10 31.19 -7.41
CA GLU A 110 -9.95 30.33 -7.17
C GLU A 110 -8.83 30.72 -8.13
N VAL A 111 -7.64 30.98 -7.58
CA VAL A 111 -6.44 31.25 -8.37
C VAL A 111 -5.42 30.18 -8.02
N CYS A 112 -5.00 29.44 -9.03
CA CYS A 112 -4.00 28.39 -8.91
C CYS A 112 -2.67 28.87 -9.46
N THR A 113 -1.59 28.56 -8.75
CA THR A 113 -0.22 28.78 -9.21
C THR A 113 0.57 27.51 -9.09
N ASP A 114 1.40 27.23 -10.09
CA ASP A 114 2.33 26.11 -10.06
C ASP A 114 3.43 26.35 -9.01
N LYS A 115 3.62 25.34 -8.16
CA LYS A 115 4.65 25.32 -7.13
C LYS A 115 5.49 24.07 -7.27
N VAL A 116 6.82 24.25 -7.29
CA VAL A 116 7.74 23.12 -7.23
C VAL A 116 7.87 22.67 -5.77
N VAL A 117 7.65 21.38 -5.54
CA VAL A 117 7.86 20.73 -4.25
C VAL A 117 8.84 19.59 -4.41
N SER A 118 9.76 19.48 -3.46
CA SER A 118 10.73 18.39 -3.38
C SER A 118 10.62 17.68 -2.04
N GLY A 119 11.10 16.44 -2.00
CA GLY A 119 11.07 15.63 -0.79
C GLY A 119 11.75 14.30 -0.98
N THR A 120 11.65 13.46 0.05
CA THR A 120 12.18 12.10 0.01
C THR A 120 11.16 11.15 0.61
N TYR A 121 10.84 10.08 -0.12
CA TYR A 121 10.03 8.99 0.40
C TYR A 121 10.87 8.16 1.38
N PRO A 122 10.47 8.02 2.66
CA PRO A 122 11.19 7.18 3.61
C PRO A 122 11.09 5.70 3.22
N LEU A 123 12.19 4.97 3.36
CA LEU A 123 12.22 3.52 3.12
C LEU A 123 11.69 2.71 4.30
N THR A 124 11.49 3.34 5.45
CA THR A 124 10.82 2.73 6.60
C THR A 124 9.71 3.65 7.06
N VAL A 125 8.49 3.13 7.09
CA VAL A 125 7.30 3.87 7.50
C VAL A 125 6.66 3.23 8.71
N ASN A 126 6.00 4.04 9.54
CA ASN A 126 5.20 3.52 10.63
C ASN A 126 3.78 3.21 10.13
N VAL A 127 3.33 1.99 10.32
CA VAL A 127 2.07 1.48 9.78
C VAL A 127 1.15 1.10 10.93
N LYS A 128 -0.10 1.55 10.84
CA LYS A 128 -1.11 1.29 11.86
C LYS A 128 -1.79 -0.05 11.58
N VAL A 129 -1.85 -0.91 12.59
CA VAL A 129 -2.55 -2.20 12.53
C VAL A 129 -3.77 -2.15 13.43
N SER A 130 -4.93 -2.48 12.87
CA SER A 130 -6.21 -2.51 13.59
C SER A 130 -6.97 -3.79 13.32
N LYS A 131 -7.71 -4.29 14.30
CA LYS A 131 -8.57 -5.48 14.17
C LYS A 131 -9.98 -5.07 13.79
N LYS A 132 -10.56 -5.73 12.79
CA LYS A 132 -11.98 -5.61 12.44
C LYS A 132 -12.83 -6.17 13.59
N MET A 133 -13.75 -5.37 14.10
CA MET A 133 -14.59 -5.72 15.25
C MET A 133 -15.92 -6.36 14.83
N SER A 134 -16.40 -6.04 13.63
CA SER A 134 -17.61 -6.61 13.06
C SER A 134 -17.50 -6.62 11.54
N SER A 135 -18.03 -7.67 10.91
CA SER A 135 -18.08 -7.78 9.45
C SER A 135 -19.00 -6.74 8.81
N ARG A 136 -19.97 -6.18 9.54
CA ARG A 136 -21.05 -5.35 9.00
C ARG A 136 -20.83 -3.84 9.05
N ASN A 137 -20.05 -3.33 10.02
CA ASN A 137 -20.05 -1.90 10.36
C ASN A 137 -18.68 -1.20 10.20
N ASP A 138 -17.73 -1.80 9.48
CA ASP A 138 -16.37 -1.26 9.27
C ASP A 138 -15.75 -0.62 10.53
N THR A 139 -16.02 -1.24 11.67
CA THR A 139 -15.53 -0.78 12.96
C THR A 139 -14.22 -1.48 13.23
N TYR A 140 -13.16 -0.71 13.48
CA TYR A 140 -11.81 -1.23 13.70
C TYR A 140 -11.30 -0.82 15.08
N LYS A 141 -10.73 -1.76 15.82
CA LYS A 141 -10.02 -1.52 17.08
C LYS A 141 -8.52 -1.45 16.81
N PHE A 142 -7.90 -0.33 17.15
CA PHE A 142 -6.45 -0.18 17.08
C PHE A 142 -5.75 -1.27 17.93
N LEU A 143 -4.70 -1.87 17.38
CA LEU A 143 -3.84 -2.81 18.10
C LEU A 143 -2.50 -2.17 18.43
N PHE A 144 -1.72 -1.85 17.41
CA PHE A 144 -0.37 -1.30 17.56
C PHE A 144 0.08 -0.61 16.25
N ASN A 145 1.20 0.11 16.35
CA ASN A 145 1.95 0.60 15.21
C ASN A 145 3.18 -0.30 14.99
N LYS A 146 3.54 -0.56 13.74
CA LYS A 146 4.71 -1.37 13.37
C LYS A 146 5.46 -0.73 12.22
N ALA A 147 6.79 -0.76 12.28
CA ALA A 147 7.64 -0.29 11.19
C ALA A 147 7.59 -1.26 10.00
N LEU A 148 7.32 -0.73 8.81
CA LEU A 148 7.41 -1.42 7.52
C LEU A 148 8.59 -0.87 6.74
N THR A 149 9.57 -1.72 6.47
CA THR A 149 10.68 -1.39 5.58
C THR A 149 10.34 -1.83 4.16
N VAL A 150 10.48 -0.92 3.20
CA VAL A 150 10.27 -1.18 1.78
C VAL A 150 11.28 -2.24 1.32
N PRO A 151 10.83 -3.39 0.79
CA PRO A 151 11.73 -4.43 0.32
C PRO A 151 12.35 -4.05 -1.02
N SER A 152 13.45 -4.69 -1.41
CA SER A 152 14.00 -4.57 -2.77
C SER A 152 13.07 -5.25 -3.79
N CYS A 153 13.01 -4.69 -5.01
CA CYS A 153 12.35 -5.32 -6.13
C CYS A 153 13.20 -6.49 -6.65
N HIS A 154 12.75 -7.71 -6.42
CA HIS A 154 13.30 -8.90 -7.09
C HIS A 154 12.86 -8.95 -8.57
#